data_AF-A0A0V8S082-F1
#
_entry.id   AF-A0A0V8S082-F1
#
_cell.length_a   1.000
_cell.length_b   1.000
_cell.length_c   1.000
_cell.angle_alpha   90.00
_cell.angle_beta   90.00
_cell.angle_gamma   90.00
#
_symmetry.space_group_name_H-M   'P 1'
#
loop_
_entity.id
_entity.type
_entity.pdbx_description
1 polymer ?
#
loop_
_entity_poly.entity_id
_entity_poly.type
_entity_poly.pdbx_seq_one_letter_code
_entity_poly.pdbx_strand_id
1 'polypeptide(L)' 'MTVTLPSGATATQVWNGRSTGGAPLSVTNADWNGRVAAGGSTTFGFQGTGDGAGATATCAAA' A
#
# COMPACT_ATOMS: atom_id res chain seq x y z
N MET A 1 -1.21 1.63 -6.11
CA MET A 1 -1.50 2.62 -5.04
C MET A 1 -0.20 3.05 -4.42
N THR A 2 -0.03 4.33 -4.12
CA THR A 2 1.22 4.86 -3.55
C THR A 2 0.94 5.37 -2.14
N VAL A 3 1.74 4.91 -1.17
CA VAL A 3 1.69 5.34 0.22
C VAL A 3 2.97 6.09 0.55
N THR A 4 2.85 7.38 0.83
CA THR A 4 3.97 8.19 1.31
C THR A 4 4.09 8.00 2.80
N LEU A 5 5.21 7.44 3.25
CA LEU A 5 5.53 7.24 4.65
C LEU A 5 6.32 8.45 5.18
N PRO A 6 6.11 8.84 6.45
CA PRO A 6 6.93 9.86 7.10
C PRO A 6 8.43 9.50 7.11
N SER A 7 9.29 10.50 7.24
CA SER A 7 10.74 10.28 7.33
C SER A 7 11.08 9.36 8.51
N GLY A 8 11.83 8.29 8.24
CA GLY A 8 12.19 7.29 9.25
C GLY A 8 11.15 6.18 9.47
N ALA A 9 9.99 6.26 8.79
CA ALA A 9 9.03 5.16 8.75
C ALA A 9 9.31 4.23 7.56
N THR A 10 9.10 2.93 7.74
CA THR A 10 9.32 1.93 6.69
C THR A 10 8.33 0.78 6.86
N ALA A 11 7.71 0.33 5.76
CA ALA A 11 6.86 -0.85 5.78
C ALA A 11 7.71 -2.14 5.81
N THR A 12 7.37 -3.04 6.72
CA THR A 12 8.07 -4.32 6.95
C THR A 12 7.25 -5.53 6.49
N GLN A 13 5.92 -5.43 6.49
CA GLN A 13 5.03 -6.49 6.05
C GLN A 13 3.85 -5.91 5.27
N VAL A 14 3.40 -6.63 4.24
CA VAL A 14 2.21 -6.31 3.46
C VAL A 14 1.36 -7.58 3.33
N TRP A 15 0.04 -7.45 3.42
CA TRP A 15 -0.91 -8.52 3.17
C TRP A 15 -2.01 -8.07 2.21
N ASN A 16 -2.60 -9.02 1.50
CA ASN A 16 -3.57 -8.79 0.42
C ASN A 16 -3.05 -7.80 -0.65
N GLY A 17 -1.73 -7.64 -0.74
CA GLY A 17 -1.05 -6.77 -1.67
C GLY A 17 0.41 -7.17 -1.83
N ARG A 18 1.02 -6.72 -2.92
CA ARG A 18 2.47 -6.79 -3.15
C ARG A 18 3.03 -5.39 -3.10
N SER A 19 4.18 -5.24 -2.45
CA SER A 19 4.93 -4.00 -2.48
C SER A 19 6.29 -4.20 -3.12
N THR A 20 6.79 -3.14 -3.74
CA THR A 20 8.17 -3.09 -4.27
C THR A 20 9.17 -2.61 -3.21
N GLY A 21 8.73 -2.39 -1.96
CA GLY A 21 9.51 -1.75 -0.89
C GLY A 21 9.78 -0.26 -1.14
N GLY A 22 10.43 0.39 -0.18
CA GLY A 22 10.86 1.80 -0.27
C GLY A 22 9.91 2.84 0.34
N ALA A 23 10.32 4.10 0.26
CA ALA A 23 9.54 5.28 0.60
C ALA A 23 9.62 6.27 -0.59
N PRO A 24 8.53 6.45 -1.38
CA PRO A 24 7.17 5.98 -1.12
C PRO A 24 6.97 4.47 -1.34
N LEU A 25 6.07 3.89 -0.57
CA LEU A 25 5.67 2.48 -0.68
C LEU A 25 4.66 2.34 -1.82
N SER A 26 5.04 1.66 -2.90
CA SER A 26 4.10 1.28 -3.96
C SER A 26 3.47 -0.08 -3.63
N VAL A 27 2.14 -0.14 -3.64
CA VAL A 27 1.36 -1.36 -3.40
C VAL A 27 0.47 -1.66 -4.61
N THR A 28 0.55 -2.90 -5.08
CA THR A 28 -0.37 -3.52 -6.04
C THR A 28 -1.19 -4.61 -5.37
N ASN A 29 -2.32 -4.99 -5.96
CA ASN A 29 -3.10 -6.13 -5.47
C ASN A 29 -2.26 -7.41 -5.50
N ALA A 30 -2.56 -8.33 -4.59
CA ALA A 30 -2.04 -9.69 -4.67
C ALA A 30 -2.67 -10.42 -5.87
N ASP A 31 -2.01 -11.50 -6.33
CA ASP A 31 -2.46 -12.24 -7.52
C ASP A 31 -3.91 -12.72 -7.43
N TRP A 32 -4.35 -13.08 -6.22
CA TRP A 32 -5.66 -13.66 -5.97
C TRP A 32 -6.77 -12.63 -5.74
N ASN A 33 -6.45 -11.35 -5.49
CA ASN A 33 -7.44 -10.27 -5.34
C ASN A 33 -7.30 -9.14 -6.37
N GLY A 34 -6.52 -9.37 -7.43
CA GLY A 34 -6.31 -8.38 -8.50
C GLY A 34 -7.51 -8.17 -9.43
N ARG A 35 -8.43 -9.14 -9.52
CA ARG A 35 -9.65 -9.03 -10.34
C ARG A 35 -10.77 -8.39 -9.53
N VAL A 36 -10.99 -7.10 -9.74
CA VAL A 36 -12.06 -6.32 -9.10
C VAL A 36 -13.05 -5.89 -10.20
N ALA A 37 -14.32 -6.27 -10.06
CA ALA A 37 -15.37 -5.87 -11.01
C ALA A 37 -15.62 -4.36 -10.94
N ALA A 38 -16.28 -3.80 -11.97
CA ALA A 38 -16.69 -2.40 -11.95
C ALA A 38 -17.57 -2.10 -10.73
N GLY A 39 -17.23 -1.05 -9.98
CA GLY A 39 -17.88 -0.71 -8.71
C GLY A 39 -17.49 -1.58 -7.52
N GLY A 40 -16.64 -2.60 -7.71
CA GLY A 40 -16.07 -3.41 -6.64
C GLY A 40 -14.89 -2.73 -5.96
N SER A 41 -14.51 -3.27 -4.81
CA SER A 41 -13.33 -2.84 -4.06
C SER A 41 -12.57 -4.03 -3.50
N THR A 42 -11.28 -3.82 -3.24
CA THR A 42 -10.43 -4.75 -2.49
C THR A 42 -9.66 -3.95 -1.45
N THR A 43 -9.19 -4.63 -0.40
CA THR A 43 -8.41 -4.01 0.66
C THR A 43 -7.06 -4.70 0.78
N PHE A 44 -6.05 -3.90 1.05
CA PHE A 44 -4.74 -4.37 1.48
C PHE A 44 -4.38 -3.69 2.79
N GLY A 45 -3.38 -4.24 3.48
CA GLY A 45 -2.79 -3.60 4.64
C GLY A 45 -1.30 -3.82 4.68
N PHE A 46 -0.65 -3.02 5.51
CA PHE A 46 0.77 -3.13 5.78
C PHE A 46 1.06 -2.77 7.23
N GLN A 47 2.17 -3.31 7.74
CA GLN A 47 2.76 -2.91 9.00
C GLN A 47 4.13 -2.32 8.71
N GLY A 48 4.54 -1.36 9.52
CA GLY A 48 5.86 -0.76 9.44
C GLY A 48 6.41 -0.39 10.81
N THR A 49 7.64 0.10 10.81
CA THR A 49 8.32 0.68 11.96
C THR A 49 8.41 2.20 11.80
N GLY A 50 8.59 2.93 12.91
CA GLY A 50 8.66 4.39 12.94
C GLY A 50 7.34 5.06 13.35
N ASP A 51 7.27 6.38 13.16
CA ASP A 51 6.05 7.16 13.38
C ASP A 51 5.15 7.11 12.13
N GLY A 52 3.91 6.64 12.31
CA GLY A 52 2.91 6.57 11.24
C GLY A 52 2.14 7.88 11.02
N ALA A 53 2.28 8.87 11.92
CA ALA A 53 1.58 10.14 11.81
C ALA A 53 1.99 10.89 10.53
N GLY A 54 1.01 11.19 9.68
CA GLY A 54 1.23 11.87 8.41
C GLY A 54 1.46 10.93 7.21
N ALA A 55 1.30 9.62 7.37
CA ALA A 55 1.23 8.72 6.23
C ALA A 55 0.04 9.11 5.33
N THR A 56 0.30 9.28 4.03
CA THR A 56 -0.73 9.63 3.05
C THR A 56 -0.85 8.57 1.97
N ALA A 57 -2.10 8.25 1.61
CA ALA A 57 -2.45 7.25 0.64
C ALA A 57 -3.01 7.94 -0.62
N THR A 58 -2.37 7.73 -1.76
CA THR A 58 -2.82 8.25 -3.04
C THR A 58 -3.14 7.11 -4.00
N CYS A 59 -4.35 7.15 -4.55
CA CYS A 59 -4.77 6.28 -5.62
C CYS A 59 -4.59 7.04 -6.94
N ALA A 60 -3.66 6.60 -7.78
CA ALA A 60 -3.62 7.00 -9.18
C ALA A 60 -4.36 5.94 -9.99
N ALA A 61 -5.42 6.34 -10.69
CA ALA A 61 -5.95 5.52 -11.77
C ALA A 61 -4.86 5.41 -12.84
N ALA A 62 -4.61 4.20 -13.32
CA ALA A 62 -3.73 3.98 -14.47
C ALA A 62 -4.43 4.44 -15.75
#